data_AF-A0AAW8D1Y6-F1
#
_entry.id   AF-A0AAW8D1Y6-F1
#
_cell.length_a   1.000
_cell.length_b   1.000
_cell.length_c   1.000
_cell.angle_alpha   90.00
_cell.angle_beta   90.00
_cell.angle_gamma   90.00
#
_symmetry.space_group_name_H-M   'P 1'
#
loop_
_entity.id
_entity.type
_entity.pdbx_description
1 polymer ?
#
loop_
_entity_poly.entity_id
_entity_poly.type
_entity_poly.pdbx_seq_one_letter_code
_entity_poly.pdbx_strand_id
1 'polypeptide(L)'
;MDSLLDVFVWLLIGIAIGPLLLLGIYAIASYFGLGIADHILALTGRFLALQWFSGGLLNAVGGIALAALGVWAVLHFDPLLHRLLAALIVPFGAWRAYLGVAVLRAISKTEDLP
;
A
#
# COMPACT_ATOMS: atom_id res chain seq x y z
N MET A 1 23.33 5.22 4.33
CA MET A 1 21.93 4.87 4.70
C MET A 1 20.96 5.39 3.64
N ASP A 2 21.28 6.47 2.92
CA ASP A 2 20.43 7.04 1.87
C ASP A 2 20.17 6.08 0.68
N SER A 3 21.16 5.29 0.26
CA SER A 3 21.01 4.40 -0.90
C SER A 3 19.95 3.30 -0.73
N LEU A 4 19.71 2.80 0.49
CA LEU A 4 18.67 1.79 0.74
C LEU A 4 17.27 2.41 0.73
N LEU A 5 17.13 3.62 1.29
CA LEU A 5 15.88 4.37 1.24
C LEU A 5 15.53 4.77 -0.19
N ASP A 6 16.52 5.22 -0.97
CA ASP A 6 16.31 5.57 -2.38
C ASP A 6 15.84 4.36 -3.18
N VAL A 7 16.49 3.20 -3.03
CA VAL A 7 16.07 1.96 -3.68
C VAL A 7 14.64 1.58 -3.27
N PHE A 8 14.28 1.73 -2.00
CA PHE A 8 12.95 1.43 -1.50
C PHE A 8 11.88 2.40 -2.07
N VAL A 9 12.21 3.69 -2.18
CA VAL A 9 11.33 4.70 -2.79
C VAL A 9 11.10 4.38 -4.26
N TRP A 10 12.16 4.09 -5.01
CA TRP A 10 12.03 3.70 -6.42
C TRP A 10 11.24 2.40 -6.60
N LEU A 11 11.41 1.43 -5.70
CA LEU A 11 10.63 0.21 -5.69
C LEU A 11 9.14 0.48 -5.46
N LEU A 12 8.79 1.31 -4.48
CA LEU A 12 7.41 1.69 -4.20
C LEU A 12 6.76 2.42 -5.38
N ILE A 13 7.50 3.34 -6.02
CA ILE A 13 7.06 4.03 -7.24
C ILE A 13 6.83 3.01 -8.36
N GLY A 14 7.77 2.08 -8.56
CA GLY A 14 7.65 1.02 -9.55
C GLY A 14 6.42 0.13 -9.32
N ILE A 15 6.12 -0.23 -8.07
CA ILE A 15 4.93 -1.00 -7.72
C ILE A 15 3.64 -0.19 -7.95
N ALA A 16 3.67 1.12 -7.71
CA ALA A 16 2.50 1.98 -7.92
C ALA A 16 2.20 2.25 -9.39
N ILE A 17 3.23 2.45 -10.21
CA ILE A 17 3.11 2.86 -11.62
C ILE A 17 3.15 1.66 -12.58
N GLY A 18 3.86 0.59 -12.23
CA GLY A 18 4.04 -0.61 -13.04
C GLY A 18 2.74 -1.22 -13.57
N PRO A 19 1.70 -1.43 -12.74
CA PRO A 19 0.43 -1.96 -13.21
C PRO A 19 -0.28 -1.04 -14.22
N LEU A 20 -0.18 0.29 -14.05
CA LEU A 20 -0.72 1.26 -15.01
C LEU A 20 0.01 1.21 -16.35
N LEU A 21 1.34 1.08 -16.33
CA LEU A 21 2.14 0.93 -17.55
C LEU A 21 1.79 -0.37 -18.27
N LEU A 22 1.69 -1.49 -17.55
CA LEU A 22 1.30 -2.78 -18.11
C LEU A 22 -0.11 -2.75 -18.72
N LEU A 23 -1.05 -2.06 -18.07
CA LEU A 23 -2.40 -1.87 -18.61
C LEU A 23 -2.39 -1.04 -19.91
N GLY A 24 -1.54 -0.02 -20.00
CA GLY A 24 -1.34 0.74 -21.23
C GLY A 24 -0.77 -0.11 -22.37
N ILE A 25 0.23 -0.95 -22.07
CA ILE A 25 0.80 -1.89 -23.04
C ILE A 25 -0.25 -2.92 -23.49
N TYR A 26 -1.06 -3.44 -22.55
CA TYR A 26 -2.18 -4.31 -22.87
C TYR A 26 -3.17 -3.66 -23.84
N ALA A 27 -3.57 -2.40 -23.59
CA ALA A 27 -4.51 -1.69 -24.46
C ALA A 27 -3.96 -1.56 -25.89
N ILE A 28 -2.66 -1.29 -26.04
CA ILE A 28 -1.99 -1.24 -27.35
C ILE A 28 -1.94 -2.63 -27.98
N ALA A 29 -1.51 -3.65 -27.25
CA ALA A 29 -1.41 -5.02 -27.78
C ALA A 29 -2.76 -5.59 -28.20
N SER A 30 -3.82 -5.29 -27.43
CA SER A 30 -5.20 -5.65 -27.72
C SER A 30 -5.71 -4.94 -28.97
N TYR A 31 -5.42 -3.65 -29.13
CA TYR A 31 -5.76 -2.89 -30.34
C TYR A 31 -5.17 -3.50 -31.63
N PHE A 32 -3.95 -4.03 -31.56
CA PHE A 32 -3.30 -4.72 -32.68
C PHE A 32 -3.62 -6.21 -32.78
N GLY A 33 -4.48 -6.76 -31.90
CA GLY A 33 -4.87 -8.17 -31.92
C GLY A 33 -3.72 -9.14 -31.61
N LEU A 34 -2.70 -8.70 -30.87
CA LEU A 34 -1.55 -9.53 -30.54
C LEU A 34 -1.94 -10.58 -29.49
N GLY A 35 -1.67 -11.86 -29.76
CA GLY A 35 -1.93 -12.97 -28.82
C GLY A 35 -1.18 -12.88 -27.48
N ILE A 36 -0.22 -11.97 -27.34
CA ILE A 36 0.47 -11.69 -26.07
C ILE A 36 -0.37 -10.85 -25.10
N ALA A 37 -1.47 -10.24 -25.56
CA ALA A 37 -2.33 -9.38 -24.74
C ALA A 37 -2.85 -10.09 -23.49
N ASP A 38 -3.27 -11.36 -23.61
CA ASP A 38 -3.77 -12.14 -22.47
C ASP A 38 -2.66 -12.41 -21.43
N HIS A 39 -1.42 -12.60 -21.89
CA HIS A 39 -0.28 -12.77 -20.99
C HIS A 39 0.05 -11.48 -20.24
N ILE A 40 -0.03 -10.33 -20.93
CA ILE A 40 0.16 -9.01 -20.31
C ILE A 40 -0.96 -8.73 -19.31
N LEU A 41 -2.20 -9.10 -19.62
CA LEU A 41 -3.33 -8.95 -18.71
C LEU A 41 -3.17 -9.79 -17.44
N ALA A 42 -2.75 -11.05 -17.58
CA ALA A 42 -2.46 -11.93 -16.45
C ALA A 42 -1.32 -11.37 -15.56
N LEU A 43 -0.25 -10.84 -16.18
CA LEU A 43 0.83 -10.17 -15.46
C LEU A 43 0.34 -8.89 -14.75
N THR A 44 -0.50 -8.10 -15.41
CA THR A 44 -1.10 -6.88 -14.83
C THR A 44 -1.91 -7.24 -13.58
N GLY A 45 -2.69 -8.31 -13.61
CA GLY A 45 -3.43 -8.82 -12.46
C GLY A 45 -2.53 -9.19 -11.27
N ARG A 46 -1.41 -9.88 -11.52
CA ARG A 46 -0.42 -10.21 -10.47
C ARG A 46 0.25 -8.97 -9.89
N PHE A 47 0.60 -8.01 -10.73
CA PHE A 47 1.20 -6.74 -10.31
C PHE A 47 0.22 -5.89 -9.49
N LEU A 48 -1.06 -5.87 -9.86
CA LEU A 48 -2.14 -5.29 -9.06
C LEU A 48 -2.24 -5.98 -7.70
N ALA A 49 -2.27 -7.31 -7.64
CA ALA A 49 -2.31 -8.05 -6.37
C ALA A 49 -1.12 -7.69 -5.47
N LEU A 50 0.08 -7.60 -6.03
CA LEU A 50 1.27 -7.15 -5.31
C LEU A 50 1.14 -5.70 -4.81
N GLN A 51 0.62 -4.78 -5.64
CA GLN A 51 0.37 -3.39 -5.25
C GLN A 51 -0.63 -3.29 -4.09
N TRP A 52 -1.73 -4.04 -4.16
CA TRP A 52 -2.73 -4.10 -3.08
C TRP A 52 -2.14 -4.73 -1.81
N PHE A 53 -1.31 -5.76 -1.93
CA PHE A 53 -0.64 -6.39 -0.79
C PHE A 53 0.36 -5.43 -0.13
N SER A 54 1.26 -4.82 -0.90
CA SER A 54 2.22 -3.85 -0.40
C SER A 54 1.53 -2.63 0.22
N GLY A 55 0.48 -2.11 -0.42
CA GLY A 55 -0.32 -1.01 0.10
C GLY A 55 -1.08 -1.37 1.39
N GLY A 56 -1.62 -2.58 1.46
CA GLY A 56 -2.28 -3.13 2.65
C GLY A 56 -1.30 -3.28 3.82
N LEU A 57 -0.14 -3.88 3.57
CA LEU A 57 0.92 -4.06 4.55
C LEU A 57 1.46 -2.73 5.08
N LEU A 58 1.75 -1.78 4.19
CA LEU A 58 2.22 -0.45 4.57
C LEU A 58 1.19 0.31 5.41
N ASN A 59 -0.10 0.19 5.08
CA ASN A 59 -1.16 0.79 5.89
C ASN A 59 -1.34 0.11 7.25
N ALA A 60 -1.23 -1.22 7.31
CA ALA A 60 -1.28 -1.99 8.55
C ALA A 60 -0.14 -1.58 9.49
N VAL A 61 1.10 -1.76 9.04
CA VAL A 61 2.31 -1.48 9.84
C VAL A 61 2.45 0.00 10.12
N GLY A 62 2.31 0.85 9.10
CA GLY A 62 2.41 2.30 9.24
C GLY A 62 1.29 2.88 10.12
N GLY A 63 0.07 2.34 10.03
CA GLY A 63 -1.03 2.72 10.90
C GLY A 63 -0.77 2.40 12.37
N ILE A 64 -0.27 1.19 12.66
CA ILE A 64 0.12 0.79 14.02
C ILE A 64 1.25 1.69 14.55
N ALA A 65 2.29 1.93 13.74
CA ALA A 65 3.40 2.80 14.10
C ALA A 65 2.93 4.23 14.40
N LEU A 66 2.03 4.78 13.57
CA LEU A 66 1.43 6.11 13.80
C LEU A 66 0.59 6.14 15.07
N ALA A 67 -0.21 5.11 15.33
CA ALA A 67 -1.00 5.03 16.55
C ALA A 67 -0.09 4.98 17.80
N ALA A 68 0.96 4.16 17.77
CA ALA A 68 1.94 4.07 18.84
C ALA A 68 2.70 5.39 19.05
N LEU A 69 3.10 6.06 17.97
CA LEU A 69 3.70 7.40 18.02
C LEU A 69 2.75 8.43 18.62
N GLY A 70 1.47 8.40 18.26
CA GLY A 70 0.43 9.25 18.85
C GLY A 70 0.30 9.03 20.37
N VAL A 71 0.24 7.77 20.80
CA VAL A 71 0.21 7.42 22.24
C VAL A 71 1.47 7.92 22.96
N TRP A 72 2.65 7.67 22.40
CA TRP A 72 3.91 8.12 22.97
C TRP A 72 3.94 9.66 23.10
N ALA A 73 3.53 10.38 22.06
CA ALA A 73 3.49 11.84 22.02
C ALA A 73 2.50 12.43 23.04
N VAL A 74 1.34 11.81 23.23
CA VAL A 74 0.37 12.20 24.28
C VAL A 74 0.98 12.09 25.68
N LEU A 75 1.88 11.14 25.90
CA LEU A 75 2.51 10.92 27.20
C LEU A 75 3.72 11.83 27.46
N HIS A 76 4.39 12.33 26.42
CA HIS A 76 5.67 13.05 26.54
C HIS A 76 5.60 14.56 26.29
N PHE A 77 4.58 15.08 25.60
CA PHE A 77 4.52 16.52 25.34
C PHE A 77 3.84 17.30 26.47
N ASP A 78 4.51 18.34 26.95
CA ASP A 78 4.04 19.15 28.09
C ASP A 78 2.94 20.18 27.78
N PRO A 79 2.85 20.82 26.59
CA PRO A 79 1.70 21.68 26.31
C PRO A 79 0.48 20.81 25.96
N LEU A 80 -0.64 21.04 26.65
CA LEU A 80 -1.91 20.33 26.44
C LEU A 80 -2.34 20.28 24.96
N LEU A 81 -2.11 21.38 24.22
CA LEU A 81 -2.44 21.48 22.80
C LEU A 81 -1.68 20.45 21.94
N HIS A 82 -0.40 20.20 22.23
CA HIS A 82 0.39 19.18 21.53
C HIS A 82 -0.08 17.77 21.87
N ARG A 83 -0.53 17.54 23.11
CA ARG A 83 -1.13 16.27 23.53
C ARG A 83 -2.45 16.01 22.81
N LEU A 84 -3.30 17.02 22.66
CA LEU A 84 -4.56 16.90 21.93
C LEU A 84 -4.34 16.62 20.44
N LEU A 85 -3.41 17.33 19.81
CA LEU A 85 -3.03 17.06 18.42
C LEU A 85 -2.44 15.65 18.25
N ALA A 86 -1.59 15.22 19.18
CA ALA A 86 -1.05 13.85 19.19
C ALA A 86 -2.15 12.80 19.40
N ALA A 87 -3.16 13.09 20.22
CA ALA A 87 -4.28 12.19 20.44
C ALA A 87 -5.11 11.96 19.16
N LEU A 88 -5.17 12.94 18.24
CA LEU A 88 -5.82 12.78 16.93
C LEU A 88 -5.05 11.84 15.98
N ILE A 89 -3.74 11.68 16.18
CA ILE A 89 -2.91 10.75 15.39
C ILE A 89 -3.29 9.29 15.70
N VAL A 90 -3.71 9.01 16.95
CA VAL A 90 -4.07 7.66 17.40
C VAL A 90 -5.25 7.06 16.61
N PRO A 91 -6.44 7.68 16.53
CA PRO A 91 -7.55 7.15 15.75
C PRO A 91 -7.23 7.12 14.25
N PHE A 92 -6.43 8.07 13.74
CA PHE A 92 -5.99 8.04 12.35
C PHE A 92 -5.08 6.84 12.05
N GLY A 93 -4.11 6.55 12.92
CA GLY A 93 -3.24 5.39 12.82
C GLY A 93 -4.04 4.09 12.90
N ALA A 94 -4.97 3.99 13.86
CA ALA A 94 -5.86 2.85 14.02
C ALA A 94 -6.75 2.61 12.78
N TRP A 95 -7.31 3.68 12.22
CA TRP A 95 -8.09 3.64 10.98
C TRP A 95 -7.26 3.10 9.81
N ARG A 96 -6.03 3.60 9.62
CA ARG A 96 -5.13 3.09 8.58
C ARG A 96 -4.78 1.63 8.79
N ALA A 97 -4.53 1.24 10.04
CA ALA A 97 -4.22 -0.14 10.37
C ALA A 97 -5.38 -1.08 10.02
N TYR A 98 -6.61 -0.69 10.37
CA TYR A 98 -7.82 -1.41 10.03
C TYR A 98 -7.98 -1.57 8.51
N LEU A 99 -7.84 -0.49 7.73
CA LEU A 99 -7.91 -0.54 6.27
C LEU A 99 -6.83 -1.47 5.69
N GLY A 100 -5.60 -1.39 6.19
CA GLY A 100 -4.51 -2.26 5.75
C GLY A 100 -4.82 -3.74 5.97
N VAL A 101 -5.29 -4.10 7.16
CA VAL A 101 -5.69 -5.48 7.50
C VAL A 101 -6.89 -5.94 6.68
N ALA A 102 -7.88 -5.07 6.46
CA ALA A 102 -9.06 -5.40 5.66
C ALA A 102 -8.68 -5.73 4.20
N VAL A 103 -7.77 -4.95 3.60
CA VAL A 103 -7.23 -5.21 2.26
C VAL A 103 -6.45 -6.53 2.22
N LEU A 104 -5.53 -6.75 3.17
CA LEU A 104 -4.75 -8.00 3.22
C LEU A 104 -5.64 -9.23 3.36
N ARG A 105 -6.69 -9.15 4.19
CA ARG A 105 -7.68 -10.22 4.35
C ARG A 105 -8.52 -10.45 3.09
N ALA A 106 -8.81 -9.39 2.32
CA ALA A 106 -9.52 -9.53 1.06
C ALA A 106 -8.65 -10.26 0.02
N ILE A 107 -7.36 -9.95 -0.05
CA ILE A 107 -6.41 -10.61 -0.95
C ILE A 107 -6.28 -12.09 -0.59
N SER A 108 -6.10 -12.43 0.70
CA SER A 108 -5.94 -13.83 1.12
C SER A 108 -7.16 -14.69 0.75
N LYS A 109 -8.37 -14.15 0.92
CA LYS A 109 -9.61 -14.85 0.51
C LYS A 109 -9.74 -15.05 -1.00
N THR A 110 -9.06 -14.23 -1.79
CA THR A 110 -9.11 -14.31 -3.26
C THR A 110 -8.13 -15.37 -3.78
N GLU A 111 -7.01 -15.60 -3.09
CA GLU A 111 -6.08 -16.69 -3.39
C GLU A 111 -6.63 -18.09 -3.03
N ASP A 112 -7.61 -18.18 -2.13
CA ASP A 112 -8.27 -19.43 -1.72
C ASP A 112 -9.40 -19.89 -2.70
N LEU A 113 -9.69 -19.13 -3.76
CA LEU A 113 -10.70 -19.51 -4.75
C LEU A 113 -10.07 -20.38 -5.85
N PRO A 114 -10.64 -21.56 -6.17
CA PRO A 114 -10.09 -22.53 -7.12
C PRO A 114 -10.08 -22.04 -8.58
#